data_AF-A0A7X5CA29-F1
#
_entry.id   AF-A0A7X5CA29-F1
#
_cell.length_a   1.000
_cell.length_b   1.000
_cell.length_c   1.000
_cell.angle_alpha   90.00
_cell.angle_beta   90.00
_cell.angle_gamma   90.00
#
_symmetry.space_group_name_H-M   'P 1'
#
loop_
_entity.id
_entity.type
_entity.pdbx_description
1 polymer ?
#
loop_
_entity_poly.entity_id
_entity_poly.type
_entity_poly.pdbx_seq_one_letter_code
_entity_poly.pdbx_strand_id
1 'polypeptide(L)' 'MSKKNWTAVVLLAGTFVILFVTTFFLPDKIPFHFDANGEAGWYASKYFILLLTPVPYLLYHQFTHKKK' A
#
# COMPACT_ATOMS: atom_id res chain seq x y z
N MET A 1 0.32 -13.83 21.67
CA MET A 1 0.72 -13.89 20.24
C MET A 1 2.24 -13.95 20.15
N SER A 2 2.81 -14.75 19.25
CA SER A 2 4.28 -14.80 19.06
C SER A 2 4.78 -13.48 18.46
N LYS A 3 6.07 -13.14 18.67
CA LYS A 3 6.69 -11.92 18.09
C LYS A 3 6.47 -11.81 16.57
N LYS A 4 6.55 -12.94 15.86
CA LYS A 4 6.32 -13.02 14.41
C LYS A 4 4.89 -12.63 14.02
N ASN A 5 3.90 -13.06 14.81
CA ASN A 5 2.50 -12.70 14.58
C ASN A 5 2.25 -11.21 14.88
N TRP A 6 2.95 -10.64 15.86
CA TRP A 6 2.89 -9.21 16.15
C TRP A 6 3.46 -8.36 15.01
N THR A 7 4.60 -8.74 14.44
CA THR A 7 5.17 -8.02 13.28
C THR A 7 4.20 -7.99 12.11
N ALA A 8 3.55 -9.12 11.80
CA ALA A 8 2.54 -9.17 10.74
C ALA A 8 1.36 -8.22 11.01
N VAL A 9 0.84 -8.21 12.25
CA VAL A 9 -0.25 -7.31 12.65
C VAL A 9 0.17 -5.85 12.54
N VAL A 10 1.35 -5.48 13.04
CA VAL A 10 1.87 -4.10 12.96
C VAL A 10 2.03 -3.66 11.50
N LEU A 11 2.60 -4.52 10.65
CA LEU A 11 2.80 -4.18 9.24
C LEU A 11 1.47 -4.02 8.50
N LEU A 12 0.51 -4.91 8.70
CA LEU A 12 -0.78 -4.84 8.01
C LEU A 12 -1.64 -3.69 8.54
N ALA A 13 -1.87 -3.65 9.86
CA ALA A 13 -2.73 -2.63 10.47
C ALA A 13 -2.10 -1.24 10.39
N GLY A 14 -0.80 -1.12 10.64
CA GLY A 14 -0.08 0.15 10.55
C GLY A 14 -0.10 0.71 9.13
N THR A 15 0.17 -0.12 8.12
CA THR A 15 0.10 0.32 6.72
C THR A 15 -1.31 0.72 6.33
N PHE A 16 -2.33 -0.05 6.72
CA PHE A 16 -3.72 0.30 6.44
C PHE A 16 -4.10 1.65 7.05
N VAL A 17 -3.77 1.87 8.34
CA VAL A 17 -4.09 3.14 9.03
C VAL A 17 -3.39 4.32 8.34
N ILE A 18 -2.11 4.18 8.00
CA ILE A 18 -1.37 5.23 7.29
C ILE A 18 -2.02 5.53 5.94
N LEU A 19 -2.27 4.52 5.11
CA LEU A 19 -2.90 4.69 3.80
C LEU A 19 -4.31 5.28 3.90
N PHE A 20 -5.10 4.82 4.86
CA PHE A 20 -6.45 5.35 5.10
C PHE A 20 -6.40 6.83 5.49
N VAL A 21 -5.51 7.21 6.40
CA VAL A 21 -5.30 8.61 6.79
C VAL A 21 -4.86 9.45 5.58
N THR A 22 -4.00 8.93 4.71
CA THR A 22 -3.58 9.61 3.47
C THR A 22 -4.78 9.93 2.56
N THR A 23 -5.84 9.10 2.54
CA THR A 23 -7.02 9.38 1.69
C THR A 23 -7.76 10.67 2.04
N PHE A 24 -7.62 11.20 3.26
CA PHE A 24 -8.20 12.49 3.64
C PHE A 24 -7.51 13.69 2.98
N PHE A 25 -6.27 13.49 2.50
CA PHE A 25 -5.47 14.54 1.87
C PHE A 25 -5.40 14.41 0.34
N LEU A 26 -6.03 13.37 -0.22
CA LEU A 26 -6.00 13.09 -1.66
C LEU A 26 -7.28 13.57 -2.36
N PRO A 27 -7.17 14.00 -3.63
CA PRO A 27 -8.35 14.27 -4.45
C PRO A 27 -9.13 12.98 -4.71
N ASP A 28 -10.44 13.06 -4.92
CA ASP A 28 -11.31 11.88 -5.09
C ASP A 28 -10.88 10.96 -6.25
N LYS A 29 -10.23 11.54 -7.26
CA LYS A 29 -9.67 10.85 -8.42
C LYS A 29 -8.21 11.23 -8.61
N ILE A 30 -7.36 10.23 -8.86
CA ILE A 30 -5.91 10.39 -9.04
C ILE A 30 -5.53 9.77 -10.39
N PRO A 31 -4.73 10.46 -11.23
CA PRO A 31 -4.17 9.88 -12.44
C PRO A 31 -3.44 8.56 -12.13
N PHE A 32 -3.83 7.47 -12.78
CA PHE A 32 -3.23 6.16 -12.53
C PHE A 32 -1.91 5.99 -13.29
N HIS A 33 -1.85 6.55 -14.50
CA HIS A 33 -0.63 6.66 -15.28
C HIS A 33 -0.72 7.87 -16.20
N PHE A 34 0.45 8.30 -16.67
CA PHE A 34 0.59 9.35 -17.67
C PHE A 34 1.10 8.73 -18.97
N ASP A 35 0.61 9.25 -20.10
CA ASP A 35 1.09 8.84 -21.41
C ASP A 35 2.44 9.49 -21.76
N ALA A 36 2.93 9.25 -22.98
CA ALA A 36 4.20 9.82 -23.44
C ALA A 36 4.21 11.36 -23.55
N ASN A 37 3.04 12.00 -23.59
CA ASN A 37 2.89 13.45 -23.62
C ASN A 37 2.71 14.04 -22.20
N GLY A 38 2.64 13.21 -21.17
CA GLY A 38 2.39 13.63 -19.79
C GLY A 38 0.90 13.80 -19.48
N GLU A 39 0.00 13.39 -20.37
CA GLU A 39 -1.44 13.45 -20.16
C GLU A 39 -1.92 12.24 -19.36
N ALA A 40 -2.85 12.46 -18.44
CA ALA A 40 -3.40 11.38 -17.62
C ALA A 40 -4.26 10.44 -18.48
N GLY A 41 -3.82 9.17 -18.64
CA GLY A 41 -4.54 8.19 -19.46
C GLY A 41 -5.88 7.78 -18.86
N TRP A 42 -5.91 7.50 -17.55
CA TRP A 42 -7.16 7.31 -16.79
C TRP A 42 -6.95 7.58 -15.30
N TYR A 43 -8.06 7.65 -14.57
CA TYR A 43 -8.10 8.02 -13.16
C TYR A 43 -8.61 6.87 -12.29
N ALA A 44 -7.93 6.63 -11.18
CA ALA A 44 -8.39 5.73 -10.13
C ALA A 44 -9.03 6.51 -8.98
N SER A 45 -9.90 5.84 -8.21
CA SER A 45 -10.38 6.36 -6.93
C SER A 45 -9.22 6.51 -5.94
N LYS A 46 -9.25 7.52 -5.08
CA LYS A 46 -8.27 7.66 -3.98
C LYS A 46 -8.18 6.43 -3.08
N TYR A 47 -9.25 5.64 -2.97
CA TYR A 47 -9.26 4.42 -2.17
C TYR A 47 -8.45 3.28 -2.79
N PHE A 48 -8.05 3.39 -4.07
CA PHE A 48 -7.20 2.39 -4.72
C PHE A 48 -5.88 2.17 -3.96
N ILE A 49 -5.33 3.22 -3.33
CA ILE A 49 -4.08 3.12 -2.58
C ILE A 49 -4.16 2.11 -1.43
N LEU A 50 -5.35 1.84 -0.88
CA LEU A 50 -5.54 0.88 0.21
C LEU A 50 -5.18 -0.55 -0.20
N LEU A 51 -5.20 -0.86 -1.50
CA LEU A 51 -4.74 -2.15 -2.03
C LEU A 51 -3.24 -2.38 -1.84
N LEU A 52 -2.47 -1.34 -1.49
CA LEU A 52 -1.04 -1.44 -1.17
C LEU A 52 -0.78 -1.90 0.28
N THR A 53 -1.82 -2.05 1.11
CA THR A 53 -1.73 -2.54 2.50
C THR A 53 -0.85 -3.79 2.68
N PRO A 54 -0.96 -4.85 1.85
CA PRO A 54 -0.15 -6.06 2.05
C PRO A 54 1.32 -5.89 1.65
N VAL A 55 1.70 -4.85 0.90
CA VAL A 55 3.04 -4.72 0.30
C VAL A 55 4.16 -4.79 1.36
N PRO A 56 4.13 -4.04 2.48
CA PRO A 56 5.20 -4.11 3.46
C PRO A 56 5.31 -5.49 4.14
N TYR A 57 4.18 -6.14 4.39
CA TYR A 57 4.18 -7.50 4.93
C TYR A 57 4.73 -8.52 3.93
N LEU A 58 4.37 -8.43 2.65
CA LEU A 58 4.89 -9.30 1.60
C LEU A 58 6.40 -9.16 1.44
N LEU A 59 6.92 -7.93 1.45
CA LEU A 59 8.36 -7.66 1.43
C LEU A 59 9.04 -8.23 2.67
N TYR A 60 8.52 -7.95 3.87
CA TYR A 60 9.03 -8.52 5.12
C TYR A 60 9.07 -10.04 5.05
N HIS A 61 7.99 -10.68 4.62
CA HIS A 61 7.89 -12.12 4.50
C HIS A 61 8.92 -12.67 3.51
N GLN A 62 9.00 -12.10 2.31
CA GLN A 62 9.95 -12.52 1.28
C GLN A 62 11.41 -12.45 1.76
N PHE A 63 11.82 -11.36 2.41
CA PHE A 63 13.21 -11.18 2.84
C PHE A 63 13.56 -11.88 4.15
N THR A 64 12.58 -12.24 4.98
CA THR A 64 12.83 -12.98 6.24
C THR A 64 12.63 -14.48 6.13
N HIS A 65 11.88 -14.96 5.12
CA HIS A 65 11.57 -16.38 4.92
C HIS A 65 12.25 -17.00 3.70
N LYS A 66 13.05 -16.23 2.95
CA LYS A 66 14.09 -16.83 2.12
C LYS A 66 15.06 -17.56 3.05
N LYS A 67 14.83 -18.88 3.20
CA LYS A 67 15.89 -19.80 3.59
C LYS A 67 17.03 -19.60 2.59
N LYS A 68 18.22 -19.42 3.13
CA LYS A 68 19.46 -19.38 2.35
C LYS A 68 19.59 -20.65 1.52
#